data_AF-A0A9E0X6M1-F1
#
_entry.id   AF-A0A9E0X6M1-F1
#
_cell.length_a   1.000
_cell.length_b   1.000
_cell.length_c   1.000
_cell.angle_alpha   90.00
_cell.angle_beta   90.00
_cell.angle_gamma   90.00
#
_symmetry.space_group_name_H-M   'P 1'
#
loop_
_entity.id
_entity.type
_entity.pdbx_description
1 polymer ?
#
loop_
_entity_poly.entity_id
_entity_poly.type
_entity_poly.pdbx_seq_one_letter_code
_entity_poly.pdbx_strand_id
1 'polypeptide(L)'
;MQKLAPIAMLTLVAAACWPLPGATQVMRCTDPATGKVTYTDGACHRGDAVREVQPRQTPEEIAQERQQAAEALERMHERQQQEARQRRDAEQAERAARNAQPLARYDPAQSAQCQRARQNLQQVLAGMGQGMYDEQTRLDTAQRQADLACLSPADYARTEGSRSYRPAYAPPYYGPPMAVRPLPPRPAPPPPRREIANCNVFRCYDGQGNVYPR
;
A
#
# COMPACT_ATOMS: atom_id res chain seq x y z
N MET A 1 39.26 29.72 4.18
CA MET A 1 39.90 29.68 5.51
C MET A 1 38.97 30.37 6.50
N GLN A 2 38.23 29.58 7.28
CA GLN A 2 37.26 30.09 8.25
C GLN A 2 37.61 29.52 9.62
N LYS A 3 37.86 30.44 10.57
CA LYS A 3 38.54 30.21 11.83
C LYS A 3 37.70 29.34 12.75
N LEU A 4 38.27 28.22 13.20
CA LEU A 4 37.80 27.44 14.35
C LEU A 4 38.02 28.28 15.62
N ALA A 5 36.94 28.54 16.36
CA ALA A 5 37.02 29.04 17.74
C ALA A 5 36.99 27.84 18.70
N PRO A 6 38.01 27.62 19.54
CA PRO A 6 38.00 26.62 20.57
C PRO A 6 37.45 27.24 21.86
N ILE A 7 36.21 26.95 22.23
CA ILE A 7 35.77 27.15 23.61
C ILE A 7 36.00 25.82 24.33
N ALA A 8 37.22 25.70 24.83
CA ALA A 8 37.62 24.68 25.75
C ALA A 8 36.94 24.90 27.11
N MET A 9 36.54 23.77 27.71
CA MET A 9 36.68 23.47 29.13
C MET A 9 36.37 24.59 30.13
N LEU A 10 35.17 24.58 30.71
CA LEU A 10 35.01 24.78 32.15
C LEU A 10 33.58 24.42 32.56
N THR A 11 33.39 23.23 33.11
CA THR A 11 32.37 22.85 34.13
C THR A 11 32.47 21.34 34.38
N LEU A 12 33.62 20.90 34.90
CA LEU A 12 33.88 19.52 35.30
C LEU A 12 34.18 19.45 36.80
N VAL A 13 33.27 19.95 37.65
CA VAL A 13 33.24 19.71 39.10
C VAL A 13 31.80 19.84 39.63
N ALA A 14 30.94 18.87 39.31
CA ALA A 14 29.66 18.68 40.02
C ALA A 14 29.24 17.19 40.04
N ALA A 15 30.22 16.29 39.96
CA ALA A 15 30.02 14.84 39.96
C ALA A 15 30.55 14.23 41.27
N ALA A 16 29.96 14.59 42.40
CA ALA A 16 30.24 13.95 43.68
C ALA A 16 29.13 14.19 44.71
N CYS A 17 27.87 13.95 44.34
CA CYS A 17 26.82 13.73 45.33
C CYS A 17 25.65 12.99 44.68
N TRP A 18 25.92 11.77 44.18
CA TRP A 18 24.82 10.82 43.99
C TRP A 18 24.51 10.24 45.36
N PRO A 19 23.27 10.42 45.88
CA PRO A 19 22.87 9.75 47.10
C PRO A 19 22.99 8.24 46.84
N LEU A 20 23.79 7.56 47.65
CA LEU A 20 23.77 6.11 47.67
C LEU A 20 22.33 5.68 47.96
N PRO A 21 21.78 4.68 47.25
CA PRO A 21 20.48 4.14 47.58
C PRO A 21 20.58 3.55 48.99
N GLY A 22 20.10 4.30 49.98
CA GLY A 22 19.95 3.79 51.33
C GLY A 22 18.89 2.71 51.29
N ALA A 23 19.24 1.49 51.67
CA ALA A 23 18.26 0.43 51.88
C ALA A 23 17.33 0.87 53.01
N THR A 24 16.14 1.34 52.67
CA THR A 24 15.10 1.72 53.62
C THR A 24 14.53 0.43 54.20
N GLN A 25 14.93 0.07 55.42
CA GLN A 25 14.48 -1.13 56.10
C GLN A 25 13.28 -0.78 56.98
N VAL A 26 12.14 -1.45 56.76
CA VAL A 26 10.94 -1.21 57.57
C VAL A 26 11.03 -1.99 58.87
N MET A 27 11.06 -1.26 59.97
CA MET A 27 11.08 -1.77 61.33
C MET A 27 9.68 -1.69 61.94
N ARG A 28 9.29 -2.72 62.69
CA ARG A 28 8.10 -2.75 63.54
C ARG A 28 8.52 -2.43 64.97
N CYS A 29 8.21 -1.22 65.43
CA CYS A 29 8.40 -0.78 66.81
C CYS A 29 7.14 -1.10 67.61
N THR A 30 7.30 -1.77 68.76
CA THR A 30 6.20 -2.04 69.69
C THR A 30 6.49 -1.35 71.01
N ASP A 31 5.66 -0.38 71.39
CA ASP A 31 5.76 0.30 72.67
C ASP A 31 5.38 -0.68 73.80
N PRO A 32 6.28 -0.98 74.75
CA PRO A 32 6.01 -1.93 75.83
C PRO A 32 4.99 -1.42 76.85
N ALA A 33 4.81 -0.11 76.99
CA ALA A 33 3.89 0.49 77.97
C ALA A 33 2.44 0.53 77.45
N THR A 34 2.25 0.79 76.16
CA THR A 34 0.92 0.95 75.55
C THR A 34 0.51 -0.20 74.63
N GLY A 35 1.45 -1.04 74.20
CA GLY A 35 1.24 -2.07 73.18
C GLY A 35 1.06 -1.52 71.77
N LYS A 36 1.23 -0.20 71.55
CA LYS A 36 1.07 0.43 70.23
C LYS A 36 2.16 -0.03 69.27
N VAL A 37 1.76 -0.43 68.06
CA VAL A 37 2.66 -0.84 66.98
C VAL A 37 2.82 0.30 65.98
N THR A 38 4.06 0.70 65.72
CA THR A 38 4.39 1.71 64.70
C THR A 38 5.38 1.12 63.70
N TYR A 39 5.10 1.28 62.41
CA TYR A 39 6.02 0.90 61.33
C TYR A 39 6.81 2.12 60.89
N THR A 40 8.13 2.01 60.89
CA THR A 40 9.03 3.13 60.59
C THR A 40 10.22 2.63 59.79
N ASP A 41 10.72 3.46 58.89
CA ASP A 41 11.94 3.28 58.11
C ASP A 41 13.20 3.78 58.84
N GLY A 42 13.04 4.34 60.05
CA GLY A 42 14.10 4.80 60.93
C GLY A 42 14.22 4.02 62.23
N ALA A 43 15.03 4.53 63.16
CA ALA A 43 15.22 3.95 64.47
C ALA A 43 13.94 4.06 65.34
N CYS A 44 13.60 2.99 66.06
CA CYS A 44 12.52 3.01 67.05
C CYS A 44 12.85 3.93 68.24
N HIS A 45 11.83 4.33 68.99
CA HIS A 45 12.06 5.11 70.21
C HIS A 45 12.80 4.26 71.24
N ARG A 46 13.60 4.92 72.09
CA ARG A 46 14.42 4.22 73.09
C ARG A 46 13.51 3.45 74.06
N GLY A 47 13.63 2.13 74.06
CA GLY A 47 12.84 1.22 74.92
C GLY A 47 11.79 0.40 74.16
N ASP A 48 11.51 0.70 72.89
CA ASP A 48 10.59 -0.09 72.06
C ASP A 48 11.17 -1.47 71.74
N ALA A 49 10.30 -2.47 71.68
CA ALA A 49 10.65 -3.76 71.08
C ALA A 49 10.72 -3.63 69.57
N VAL A 50 11.91 -3.83 69.00
CA VAL A 50 12.19 -3.69 67.56
C VAL A 50 12.14 -5.04 66.88
N ARG A 51 11.40 -5.15 65.78
CA ARG A 51 11.42 -6.32 64.91
C ARG A 51 11.48 -5.90 63.45
N GLU A 52 12.46 -6.42 62.72
CA GLU A 52 12.54 -6.23 61.26
C GLU A 52 11.32 -6.90 60.62
N VAL A 53 10.61 -6.17 59.76
CA VAL A 53 9.42 -6.71 59.08
C VAL A 53 9.82 -7.68 57.96
N GLN A 54 10.91 -7.36 57.27
CA GLN A 54 11.56 -8.26 56.31
C GLN A 54 13.06 -8.27 56.58
N PRO A 55 13.71 -9.46 56.63
CA PRO A 55 15.16 -9.53 56.74
C PRO A 55 15.79 -8.77 55.59
N ARG A 56 16.89 -8.07 55.89
CA ARG A 56 17.70 -7.41 54.87
C ARG A 56 18.18 -8.47 53.87
N GLN A 57 17.91 -8.26 52.59
CA GLN A 57 18.43 -9.11 51.52
C GLN A 57 19.96 -9.18 51.63
N THR A 58 20.48 -10.37 51.39
CA THR A 58 21.92 -10.61 51.36
C THR A 58 22.54 -9.88 50.17
N PRO A 59 23.84 -9.51 50.24
CA PRO A 59 24.52 -8.89 49.10
C PRO A 59 24.52 -9.80 47.86
N GLU A 60 24.50 -11.11 48.06
CA GLU A 60 24.44 -12.12 46.99
C GLU A 60 23.08 -12.13 46.28
N GLU A 61 21.97 -12.10 47.02
CA GLU A 61 20.63 -12.00 46.45
C GLU A 61 20.43 -10.70 45.66
N ILE A 62 20.93 -9.57 46.19
CA ILE A 62 20.89 -8.28 45.48
C ILE A 62 21.69 -8.35 44.17
N ALA A 63 22.86 -8.98 44.17
CA ALA A 63 23.66 -9.14 42.97
C ALA A 63 22.95 -10.04 41.93
N GLN A 64 22.33 -11.13 42.38
CA GLN A 64 21.58 -12.02 41.50
C GLN A 64 20.35 -11.35 40.90
N GLU A 65 19.58 -10.61 41.69
CA GLU A 65 18.42 -9.84 41.21
C GLU A 65 18.84 -8.81 40.16
N ARG A 66 19.95 -8.11 40.39
CA ARG A 66 20.51 -7.14 39.42
C ARG A 66 20.93 -7.81 38.12
N GLN A 67 21.54 -8.99 38.18
CA GLN A 67 21.93 -9.73 36.98
C GLN A 67 20.69 -10.19 36.20
N GLN A 68 19.67 -10.73 36.87
CA GLN A 68 18.41 -11.11 36.23
C GLN A 68 17.69 -9.91 35.61
N ALA A 69 17.70 -8.76 36.29
CA ALA A 69 17.14 -7.52 35.77
C ALA A 69 17.90 -7.04 34.52
N ALA A 70 19.24 -7.12 34.51
CA ALA A 70 20.05 -6.78 33.34
C ALA A 70 19.73 -7.69 32.14
N GLU A 71 19.68 -9.01 32.33
CA GLU A 71 19.32 -9.96 31.27
C GLU A 71 17.88 -9.75 30.75
N ALA A 72 16.94 -9.37 31.63
CA ALA A 72 15.58 -9.05 31.23
C ALA A 72 15.52 -7.80 30.34
N LEU A 73 16.30 -6.77 30.66
CA LEU A 73 16.41 -5.55 29.88
C LEU A 73 17.07 -5.79 28.52
N GLU A 74 18.12 -6.59 28.47
CA GLU A 74 18.78 -6.99 27.20
C GLU A 74 17.79 -7.69 26.27
N ARG A 75 17.07 -8.71 26.77
CA ARG A 75 16.04 -9.40 25.97
C ARG A 75 14.91 -8.47 25.53
N MET A 76 14.55 -7.48 26.34
CA MET A 76 13.55 -6.48 25.98
C MET A 76 14.06 -5.58 24.85
N HIS A 77 15.29 -5.08 24.94
CA HIS A 77 15.92 -4.29 23.90
C HIS A 77 16.06 -5.07 22.59
N GLU A 78 16.47 -6.33 22.63
CA GLU A 78 16.56 -7.19 21.45
C GLU A 78 15.21 -7.33 20.75
N ARG A 79 14.14 -7.65 21.50
CA ARG A 79 12.78 -7.73 20.95
C ARG A 79 12.33 -6.41 20.35
N GLN A 80 12.59 -5.30 21.04
CA GLN A 80 12.23 -3.96 20.55
C GLN A 80 12.97 -3.61 19.26
N GLN A 81 14.25 -3.96 19.15
CA GLN A 81 15.03 -3.74 17.93
C GLN A 81 14.53 -4.60 16.77
N GLN A 82 14.19 -5.87 17.02
CA GLN A 82 13.62 -6.75 16.00
C GLN A 82 12.26 -6.24 15.51
N GLU A 83 11.37 -5.85 16.42
CA GLU A 83 10.07 -5.30 16.07
C GLU A 83 10.21 -3.98 15.29
N ALA A 84 11.14 -3.11 15.69
CA ALA A 84 11.43 -1.87 14.97
C ALA A 84 11.97 -2.12 13.56
N ARG A 85 12.79 -3.16 13.36
CA ARG A 85 13.25 -3.57 12.02
C ARG A 85 12.08 -4.08 11.17
N GLN A 86 11.29 -5.00 11.72
CA GLN A 86 10.10 -5.54 11.04
C GLN A 86 9.11 -4.44 10.64
N ARG A 87 8.87 -3.45 11.51
CA ARG A 87 8.02 -2.29 11.20
C ARG A 87 8.58 -1.49 10.03
N ARG A 88 9.89 -1.18 10.04
CA ARG A 88 10.53 -0.46 8.92
C ARG A 88 10.45 -1.25 7.62
N ASP A 89 10.68 -2.56 7.65
CA ASP A 89 10.63 -3.42 6.46
C ASP A 89 9.20 -3.50 5.92
N ALA A 90 8.20 -3.62 6.80
CA ALA A 90 6.79 -3.58 6.41
C ALA A 90 6.39 -2.22 5.81
N GLU A 91 6.81 -1.10 6.41
CA GLU A 91 6.57 0.24 5.86
C GLU A 91 7.26 0.43 4.50
N GLN A 92 8.48 -0.09 4.33
CA GLN A 92 9.18 -0.04 3.05
C GLN A 92 8.47 -0.89 1.99
N ALA A 93 8.04 -2.10 2.35
CA ALA A 93 7.27 -2.97 1.47
C ALA A 93 5.93 -2.34 1.08
N GLU A 94 5.24 -1.69 2.01
CA GLU A 94 3.99 -0.97 1.73
C GLU A 94 4.24 0.23 0.80
N ARG A 95 5.29 1.02 1.03
CA ARG A 95 5.67 2.13 0.15
C ARG A 95 6.04 1.62 -1.24
N ALA A 96 6.79 0.52 -1.33
CA ALA A 96 7.13 -0.11 -2.61
C ALA A 96 5.86 -0.60 -3.32
N ALA A 97 4.91 -1.23 -2.61
CA ALA A 97 3.64 -1.66 -3.16
C ALA A 97 2.78 -0.47 -3.64
N ARG A 98 2.72 0.64 -2.88
CA ARG A 98 2.03 1.87 -3.28
C ARG A 98 2.67 2.53 -4.50
N ASN A 99 3.99 2.51 -4.61
CA ASN A 99 4.72 3.03 -5.77
C ASN A 99 4.63 2.09 -6.99
N ALA A 100 4.53 0.78 -6.77
CA ALA A 100 4.37 -0.23 -7.82
C ALA A 100 2.90 -0.37 -8.27
N GLN A 101 1.94 0.08 -7.47
CA GLN A 101 0.57 0.26 -7.94
C GLN A 101 0.62 1.24 -9.11
N PRO A 102 0.19 0.85 -10.32
CA PRO A 102 0.07 1.80 -11.41
C PRO A 102 -0.81 2.96 -10.93
N LEU A 103 -0.63 4.16 -11.49
CA LEU A 103 -1.43 5.37 -11.29
C LEU A 103 -2.91 5.18 -11.71
N ALA A 104 -3.52 4.05 -11.37
CA ALA A 104 -4.80 3.51 -11.80
C ALA A 104 -6.01 4.33 -11.32
N ARG A 105 -5.79 5.54 -10.84
CA ARG A 105 -6.84 6.49 -10.49
C ARG A 105 -6.64 7.89 -11.06
N TYR A 106 -5.66 8.08 -11.94
CA TYR A 106 -5.62 9.28 -12.77
C TYR A 106 -6.18 8.94 -14.13
N ASP A 107 -7.40 9.39 -14.40
CA ASP A 107 -8.00 9.33 -15.75
C ASP A 107 -7.34 10.41 -16.61
N PRO A 108 -6.45 10.05 -17.57
CA PRO A 108 -5.76 11.03 -18.40
C PRO A 108 -6.74 11.88 -19.22
N ALA A 109 -7.94 11.36 -19.52
CA ALA A 109 -8.97 12.06 -20.26
C ALA A 109 -9.54 13.27 -19.50
N GLN A 110 -9.41 13.30 -18.17
CA GLN A 110 -9.86 14.41 -17.32
C GLN A 110 -8.74 15.43 -17.03
N SER A 111 -7.53 15.18 -17.52
CA SER A 111 -6.39 16.08 -17.31
C SER A 111 -6.59 17.43 -18.02
N ALA A 112 -6.05 18.50 -17.42
CA ALA A 112 -6.00 19.82 -18.06
C ALA A 112 -5.23 19.78 -19.40
N GLN A 113 -4.28 18.84 -19.55
CA GLN A 113 -3.53 18.64 -20.79
C GLN A 113 -4.43 18.07 -21.89
N CYS A 114 -5.26 17.07 -21.58
CA CYS A 114 -6.25 16.54 -22.52
C CYS A 114 -7.26 17.62 -22.95
N GLN A 115 -7.77 18.41 -22.00
CA GLN A 115 -8.69 19.51 -22.30
C GLN A 115 -8.09 20.51 -23.29
N ARG A 116 -6.84 20.94 -23.07
CA ARG A 116 -6.11 21.83 -23.99
C ARG A 116 -5.89 21.19 -25.36
N ALA A 117 -5.50 19.92 -25.41
CA ALA A 117 -5.27 19.23 -26.68
C ALA A 117 -6.57 19.08 -27.49
N ARG A 118 -7.71 18.83 -26.84
CA ARG A 118 -9.05 18.80 -27.48
C ARG A 118 -9.44 20.17 -28.04
N GLN A 119 -9.17 21.25 -27.31
CA GLN A 119 -9.42 22.61 -27.80
C GLN A 119 -8.58 22.92 -29.05
N ASN A 120 -7.29 22.54 -29.05
CA ASN A 120 -6.43 22.71 -30.22
C ASN A 120 -6.96 21.92 -31.42
N LEU A 121 -7.38 20.67 -31.21
CA LEU A 121 -7.97 19.85 -32.27
C LEU A 121 -9.24 20.51 -32.84
N GLN A 122 -10.12 21.04 -31.99
CA GLN A 122 -11.32 21.78 -32.41
C GLN A 122 -10.98 23.01 -33.25
N GLN A 123 -9.94 23.76 -32.89
CA GLN A 123 -9.49 24.92 -33.67
C GLN A 123 -8.96 24.51 -35.05
N VAL A 124 -8.19 23.43 -35.15
CA VAL A 124 -7.71 22.91 -36.43
C VAL A 124 -8.88 22.42 -37.29
N LEU A 125 -9.86 21.73 -36.69
CA LEU A 125 -11.10 21.32 -37.37
C LEU A 125 -11.90 22.52 -37.87
N ALA A 126 -12.01 23.59 -37.09
CA ALA A 126 -12.71 24.82 -37.48
C ALA A 126 -12.00 25.60 -38.60
N GLY A 127 -10.67 25.47 -38.69
CA GLY A 127 -9.85 26.06 -39.76
C GLY A 127 -9.78 25.22 -41.04
N MET A 128 -10.43 24.04 -41.09
CA MET A 128 -10.45 23.21 -42.29
C MET A 128 -11.26 23.84 -43.42
N GLY A 129 -10.78 23.66 -44.65
CA GLY A 129 -11.44 24.15 -45.86
C GLY A 129 -11.05 25.58 -46.23
N GLN A 130 -10.06 26.17 -45.55
CA GLN A 130 -9.52 27.49 -45.89
C GLN A 130 -8.40 27.43 -46.94
N GLY A 131 -8.17 26.26 -47.56
CA GLY A 131 -7.35 26.11 -48.75
C GLY A 131 -5.84 25.98 -48.47
N MET A 132 -5.47 25.52 -47.27
CA MET A 132 -4.06 25.31 -46.93
C MET A 132 -3.59 23.94 -47.45
N TYR A 133 -2.44 23.90 -48.13
CA TYR A 133 -1.90 22.69 -48.77
C TYR A 133 -1.67 21.50 -47.79
N ASP A 134 -1.48 21.79 -46.49
CA ASP A 134 -1.17 20.79 -45.45
C ASP A 134 -2.29 20.56 -44.41
N GLU A 135 -3.56 20.82 -44.77
CA GLU A 135 -4.70 20.65 -43.85
C GLU A 135 -4.75 19.25 -43.24
N GLN A 136 -4.57 18.21 -44.08
CA GLN A 136 -4.60 16.81 -43.66
C GLN A 136 -3.51 16.50 -42.62
N THR A 137 -2.29 16.97 -42.86
CA THR A 137 -1.15 16.75 -41.96
C THR A 137 -1.33 17.48 -40.63
N ARG A 138 -1.84 18.71 -40.65
CA ARG A 138 -2.14 19.47 -39.42
C ARG A 138 -3.21 18.77 -38.58
N LEU A 139 -4.23 18.20 -39.20
CA LEU A 139 -5.25 17.41 -38.51
C LEU A 139 -4.67 16.14 -37.90
N ASP A 140 -3.88 15.38 -38.66
CA ASP A 140 -3.27 14.14 -38.16
C ASP A 140 -2.30 14.39 -37.00
N THR A 141 -1.54 15.49 -37.05
CA THR A 141 -0.67 15.90 -35.92
C THR A 141 -1.49 16.33 -34.70
N ALA A 142 -2.55 17.14 -34.88
CA ALA A 142 -3.41 17.58 -33.79
C ALA A 142 -4.17 16.42 -33.14
N GLN A 143 -4.63 15.45 -33.93
CA GLN A 143 -5.26 14.23 -33.42
C GLN A 143 -4.28 13.40 -32.59
N ARG A 144 -3.07 13.15 -33.10
CA ARG A 144 -2.03 12.42 -32.35
C ARG A 144 -1.68 13.12 -31.04
N GLN A 145 -1.61 14.45 -31.05
CA GLN A 145 -1.36 15.22 -29.83
C GLN A 145 -2.50 15.09 -28.81
N ALA A 146 -3.75 15.03 -29.26
CA ALA A 146 -4.90 14.76 -28.41
C ALA A 146 -4.89 13.33 -27.85
N ASP A 147 -4.58 12.34 -28.68
CA ASP A 147 -4.49 10.93 -28.27
C ASP A 147 -3.41 10.73 -27.19
N LEU A 148 -2.22 11.33 -27.37
CA LEU A 148 -1.13 11.28 -26.39
C LEU A 148 -1.49 11.93 -25.05
N ALA A 149 -2.32 12.99 -25.06
CA ALA A 149 -2.71 13.72 -23.86
C ALA A 149 -3.91 13.10 -23.14
N CYS A 150 -4.80 12.42 -23.87
CA CYS A 150 -6.09 11.95 -23.37
C CYS A 150 -6.15 10.44 -23.12
N LEU A 151 -5.30 9.63 -23.77
CA LEU A 151 -5.34 8.18 -23.65
C LEU A 151 -4.34 7.68 -22.60
N SER A 152 -4.63 6.52 -22.02
CA SER A 152 -3.62 5.78 -21.28
C SER A 152 -2.51 5.34 -22.25
N PRO A 153 -1.26 5.15 -21.79
CA PRO A 153 -0.18 4.65 -22.66
C PRO A 153 -0.54 3.33 -23.38
N ALA A 154 -1.32 2.47 -22.73
CA ALA A 154 -1.81 1.22 -23.31
C ALA A 154 -2.83 1.45 -24.43
N ASP A 155 -3.76 2.39 -24.25
CA ASP A 155 -4.77 2.70 -25.27
C ASP A 155 -4.16 3.49 -26.45
N TYR A 156 -3.20 4.37 -26.19
CA TYR A 156 -2.44 5.05 -27.24
C TYR A 156 -1.72 4.05 -28.16
N ALA A 157 -0.99 3.08 -27.58
CA ALA A 157 -0.31 2.04 -28.35
C ALA A 157 -1.28 1.21 -29.21
N ARG A 158 -2.49 0.93 -28.71
CA ARG A 158 -3.55 0.23 -29.47
C ARG A 158 -4.03 1.08 -30.66
N THR A 159 -4.26 2.37 -30.44
CA THR A 159 -4.72 3.31 -31.48
C THR A 159 -3.67 3.47 -32.58
N GLU A 160 -2.39 3.67 -32.23
CA GLU A 160 -1.29 3.74 -33.21
C GLU A 160 -1.15 2.44 -34.01
N GLY A 161 -1.28 1.29 -33.35
CA GLY A 161 -1.30 -0.02 -34.02
C GLY A 161 -2.42 -0.12 -35.07
N SER A 162 -3.64 0.32 -34.74
CA SER A 162 -4.75 0.36 -35.72
C SER A 162 -4.53 1.35 -36.86
N ARG A 163 -3.80 2.45 -36.60
CA ARG A 163 -3.49 3.49 -37.59
C ARG A 163 -2.43 3.02 -38.59
N SER A 164 -1.44 2.25 -38.14
CA SER A 164 -0.46 1.60 -39.02
C SER A 164 -1.07 0.56 -39.96
N TYR A 165 -2.22 -0.02 -39.58
CA TYR A 165 -2.98 -0.95 -40.41
C TYR A 165 -3.91 -0.24 -41.42
N ARG A 166 -4.16 1.06 -41.28
CA ARG A 166 -4.86 1.83 -42.32
C ARG A 166 -3.90 2.02 -43.50
N PRO A 167 -4.25 1.55 -44.72
CA PRO A 167 -3.44 1.86 -45.89
C PRO A 167 -3.40 3.38 -46.05
N ALA A 168 -2.19 3.94 -45.99
CA ALA A 168 -1.94 5.30 -46.43
C ALA A 168 -2.54 5.45 -47.82
N TYR A 169 -3.38 6.46 -48.00
CA TYR A 169 -4.09 6.80 -49.22
C TYR A 169 -3.28 6.42 -50.47
N ALA A 170 -3.77 5.44 -51.24
CA ALA A 170 -3.20 5.15 -52.55
C ALA A 170 -3.36 6.41 -53.42
N PRO A 171 -2.35 6.78 -54.22
CA PRO A 171 -2.45 7.95 -55.10
C PRO A 171 -3.63 7.78 -56.07
N PRO A 172 -4.24 8.87 -56.56
CA PRO A 172 -5.44 8.82 -57.37
C PRO A 172 -5.07 8.37 -58.79
N TYR A 173 -4.86 7.07 -58.98
CA TYR A 173 -4.80 6.46 -60.30
C TYR A 173 -5.78 5.31 -60.34
N TYR A 174 -6.89 5.55 -61.07
CA TYR A 174 -7.85 4.61 -61.63
C TYR A 174 -7.71 3.15 -61.15
N GLY A 175 -8.33 2.83 -60.02
CA GLY A 175 -8.58 1.44 -59.63
C GLY A 175 -9.88 0.94 -60.28
N PRO A 176 -9.91 -0.23 -60.95
CA PRO A 176 -11.14 -0.77 -61.51
C PRO A 176 -12.16 -1.04 -60.38
N PRO A 177 -13.48 -0.95 -60.66
CA PRO A 177 -14.50 -1.08 -59.63
C PRO A 177 -14.39 -2.46 -58.98
N MET A 178 -14.03 -2.44 -57.70
CA MET A 178 -14.03 -3.60 -56.82
C MET A 178 -15.46 -4.11 -56.70
N ALA A 179 -15.74 -5.21 -57.38
CA ALA A 179 -16.96 -5.97 -57.18
C ALA A 179 -16.97 -6.44 -55.72
N VAL A 180 -17.80 -5.81 -54.90
CA VAL A 180 -18.10 -6.26 -53.55
C VAL A 180 -18.76 -7.62 -53.68
N ARG A 181 -18.01 -8.71 -53.48
CA ARG A 181 -18.60 -10.04 -53.36
C ARG A 181 -19.52 -10.03 -52.14
N PRO A 182 -20.82 -10.35 -52.28
CA PRO A 182 -21.69 -10.51 -51.13
C PRO A 182 -21.07 -11.52 -50.18
N LEU A 183 -20.95 -11.13 -48.91
CA LEU A 183 -20.50 -12.03 -47.86
C LEU A 183 -21.46 -13.24 -47.82
N PRO A 184 -20.98 -14.49 -47.88
CA PRO A 184 -21.85 -15.65 -47.82
C PRO A 184 -22.71 -15.58 -46.55
N PRO A 185 -24.02 -15.85 -46.62
CA PRO A 185 -24.89 -15.81 -45.46
C PRO A 185 -24.32 -16.75 -44.39
N ARG A 186 -24.24 -16.27 -43.14
CA ARG A 186 -23.78 -17.09 -42.03
C ARG A 186 -24.69 -18.31 -41.92
N PRO A 187 -24.14 -19.54 -41.80
CA PRO A 187 -24.97 -20.71 -41.58
C PRO A 187 -25.80 -20.52 -40.31
N ALA A 188 -27.10 -20.77 -40.41
CA ALA A 188 -28.03 -20.63 -39.30
C ALA A 188 -27.58 -21.54 -38.14
N PRO A 189 -27.78 -21.12 -36.88
CA PRO A 189 -27.47 -21.96 -35.73
C PRO A 189 -28.25 -23.29 -35.81
N PRO A 190 -27.66 -24.40 -35.36
CA PRO A 190 -28.34 -25.68 -35.36
C PRO A 190 -29.63 -25.59 -34.51
N PRO A 191 -30.72 -26.26 -34.92
CA PRO A 191 -31.95 -26.24 -34.16
C PRO A 191 -31.72 -26.81 -32.74
N PRO A 192 -32.45 -26.30 -31.74
CA PRO A 192 -32.32 -26.79 -30.37
C PRO A 192 -32.57 -28.30 -30.31
N ARG A 193 -31.76 -29.00 -29.51
CA ARG A 193 -31.96 -30.43 -29.24
C ARG A 193 -33.32 -30.61 -28.58
N ARG A 194 -34.18 -31.42 -29.20
CA ARG A 194 -35.50 -31.72 -28.67
C ARG A 194 -35.35 -32.70 -27.50
N GLU A 195 -35.91 -32.37 -26.36
CA GLU A 195 -35.92 -33.24 -25.19
C GLU A 195 -37.07 -34.24 -25.31
N ILE A 196 -36.73 -35.51 -25.52
CA ILE A 196 -37.68 -36.61 -25.56
C ILE A 196 -38.06 -36.96 -24.12
N ALA A 197 -39.34 -36.90 -23.79
CA ALA A 197 -39.84 -37.13 -22.44
C ALA A 197 -40.11 -38.62 -22.17
N ASN A 198 -40.65 -39.35 -23.13
CA ASN A 198 -40.99 -40.78 -22.98
C ASN A 198 -40.92 -41.53 -24.31
N CYS A 199 -40.46 -42.78 -24.33
CA CYS A 199 -40.48 -43.64 -25.51
C CYS A 199 -41.19 -44.95 -25.23
N ASN A 200 -42.19 -45.25 -26.07
CA ASN A 200 -42.78 -46.58 -26.18
C ASN A 200 -42.00 -47.43 -27.19
N VAL A 201 -42.32 -48.72 -27.27
CA VAL A 201 -41.64 -49.71 -28.14
C VAL A 201 -41.55 -49.27 -29.61
N PHE A 202 -42.49 -48.45 -30.08
CA PHE A 202 -42.55 -48.01 -31.48
C PHE A 202 -42.25 -46.53 -31.71
N ARG A 203 -42.43 -45.66 -30.70
CA ARG A 203 -42.42 -44.19 -30.89
C ARG A 203 -41.97 -43.46 -29.64
N CYS A 204 -41.25 -42.36 -29.83
CA CYS A 204 -40.84 -41.43 -28.80
C CYS A 204 -41.72 -40.18 -28.79
N TYR A 205 -41.98 -39.64 -27.60
CA TYR A 205 -42.83 -38.48 -27.35
C TYR A 205 -42.01 -37.39 -26.68
N ASP A 206 -42.12 -36.15 -27.15
CA ASP A 206 -41.56 -34.99 -26.44
C ASP A 206 -42.51 -34.48 -25.35
N GLY A 207 -42.03 -33.54 -24.53
CA GLY A 207 -42.82 -32.91 -23.46
C GLY A 207 -44.03 -32.10 -23.96
N GLN A 208 -44.15 -31.89 -25.27
CA GLN A 208 -45.28 -31.21 -25.92
C GLN A 208 -46.25 -32.20 -26.59
N GLY A 209 -45.99 -33.52 -26.51
CA GLY A 209 -46.82 -34.57 -27.06
C GLY A 209 -46.59 -34.88 -28.55
N ASN A 210 -45.56 -34.31 -29.18
CA ASN A 210 -45.22 -34.66 -30.56
C ASN A 210 -44.53 -36.02 -30.63
N VAL A 211 -44.80 -36.76 -31.70
CA VAL A 211 -44.44 -38.16 -31.83
C VAL A 211 -43.34 -38.36 -32.89
N TYR A 212 -42.30 -39.08 -32.51
CA TYR A 212 -41.11 -39.33 -33.33
C TYR A 212 -40.86 -40.83 -33.51
N PRO A 213 -40.34 -41.26 -34.68
CA PRO A 213 -39.79 -42.60 -34.83
C PRO A 213 -38.56 -42.77 -33.91
N ARG A 214 -38.27 -44.01 -33.51
CA ARG A 214 -37.08 -44.34 -32.73
C ARG A 214 -35.82 -44.33 -33.58
#